data_AF-A0A4Q6VGU0-F1
#
_entry.id   AF-A0A4Q6VGU0-F1
#
_cell.length_a   1.000
_cell.length_b   1.000
_cell.length_c   1.000
_cell.angle_alpha   90.00
_cell.angle_beta   90.00
_cell.angle_gamma   90.00
#
_symmetry.space_group_name_H-M   'P 1'
#
loop_
_entity.id
_entity.type
_entity.pdbx_description
1 polymer ?
#
loop_
_entity_poly.entity_id
_entity_poly.type
_entity_poly.pdbx_seq_one_letter_code
_entity_poly.pdbx_strand_id
1 'polypeptide(L)' 'MGIATALVVDSATYLIDCGRAATTQYVRASLRFDGLQSVLLTHLHSDHVPPAEYEEASWRSQDQTPQSA' A
#
# COMPACT_ATOMS: atom_id res chain seq x y z
N MET A 1 -7.59 12.70 -5.04
CA MET A 1 -8.58 11.62 -4.84
C MET A 1 -7.96 10.33 -5.33
N GLY A 2 -8.08 9.26 -4.55
CA GLY A 2 -7.55 7.95 -4.85
C GLY A 2 -8.23 6.93 -3.96
N ILE A 3 -8.33 5.70 -4.41
CA ILE A 3 -8.94 4.62 -3.63
C ILE A 3 -7.95 3.48 -3.42
N ALA A 4 -8.06 2.85 -2.26
CA ALA A 4 -7.37 1.61 -1.93
C ALA A 4 -8.16 0.91 -0.83
N THR A 5 -8.28 -0.42 -0.92
CA THR A 5 -8.92 -1.25 0.12
C THR A 5 -7.95 -2.35 0.54
N ALA A 6 -7.72 -2.51 1.84
CA ALA A 6 -6.95 -3.63 2.37
C ALA A 6 -7.88 -4.81 2.67
N LEU A 7 -7.61 -5.96 2.04
CA LEU A 7 -8.19 -7.26 2.41
C LEU A 7 -7.16 -8.01 3.24
N VAL A 8 -7.50 -8.33 4.49
CA VAL A 8 -6.63 -9.08 5.41
C VAL A 8 -7.18 -10.50 5.55
N VAL A 9 -6.34 -11.48 5.26
CA VAL A 9 -6.61 -12.91 5.45
C VAL A 9 -5.48 -13.48 6.29
N ASP A 10 -5.77 -13.84 7.54
CA ASP A 10 -4.77 -14.19 8.55
C ASP A 10 -3.68 -13.10 8.67
N SER A 11 -2.42 -13.43 8.42
CA SER A 11 -1.29 -12.50 8.43
C SER A 11 -0.99 -11.86 7.06
N ALA A 12 -1.73 -12.24 6.02
CA ALA A 12 -1.52 -11.76 4.66
C ALA A 12 -2.45 -10.59 4.34
N THR A 13 -1.87 -9.51 3.82
CA THR A 13 -2.62 -8.35 3.32
C THR A 13 -2.55 -8.29 1.81
N TYR A 14 -3.70 -8.01 1.18
CA TYR A 14 -3.85 -7.78 -0.25
C TYR A 14 -4.44 -6.39 -0.43
N LEU A 15 -3.77 -5.53 -1.20
CA LEU A 15 -4.27 -4.20 -1.47
C LEU A 15 -5.03 -4.19 -2.80
N ILE A 16 -6.29 -3.75 -2.78
CA ILE A 16 -7.13 -3.62 -3.96
C ILE A 16 -7.15 -2.13 -4.33
N ASP A 17 -6.60 -1.82 -5.50
CA ASP A 17 -6.21 -0.48 -5.96
C ASP A 17 -5.16 0.21 -5.06
N CYS A 18 -4.44 1.16 -5.64
CA CYS A 18 -3.34 1.87 -4.98
C CYS A 18 -3.36 3.35 -5.37
N GLY A 19 -4.52 3.98 -5.18
CA GLY A 19 -4.68 5.40 -5.42
C GLY A 19 -3.80 6.26 -4.51
N ARG A 20 -3.65 7.53 -4.88
CA ARG A 20 -2.86 8.51 -4.12
C ARG A 20 -3.12 8.46 -2.61
N ALA A 21 -2.03 8.42 -1.85
CA ALA A 21 -1.97 8.28 -0.40
C ALA A 21 -2.26 6.88 0.16
N ALA A 22 -2.41 5.84 -0.68
CA ALA A 22 -2.59 4.47 -0.24
C ALA A 22 -1.50 4.05 0.77
N THR A 23 -0.22 4.33 0.48
CA THR A 23 0.88 4.04 1.43
C THR A 23 0.69 4.74 2.79
N THR A 24 0.37 6.03 2.82
CA THR A 24 0.13 6.77 4.08
C THR A 24 -1.05 6.18 4.85
N GLN A 25 -2.12 5.82 4.16
CA GLN A 25 -3.30 5.22 4.79
C GLN A 25 -3.03 3.80 5.30
N TYR A 26 -2.22 3.03 4.58
CA TYR A 26 -1.78 1.70 4.98
C TYR A 26 -1.05 1.73 6.33
N VAL A 27 -0.11 2.66 6.49
CA VAL A 27 0.60 2.90 7.77
C VAL A 27 -0.38 3.34 8.87
N ARG A 28 -1.28 4.27 8.56
CA ARG A 28 -2.27 4.78 9.52
C ARG A 28 -3.25 3.71 9.98
N ALA A 29 -3.48 2.70 9.16
CA ALA A 29 -4.25 1.51 9.50
C ALA A 29 -3.45 0.48 10.33
N SER A 30 -2.20 0.78 10.70
CA SER A 30 -1.29 -0.12 11.41
C SER A 30 -1.04 -1.44 10.67
N LEU A 31 -1.14 -1.42 9.34
CA LEU A 31 -0.82 -2.58 8.51
C LEU A 31 0.68 -2.65 8.30
N ARG A 32 1.22 -3.88 8.33
CA ARG A 32 2.64 -4.12 8.18
C ARG A 32 2.97 -4.42 6.72
N PHE A 33 4.11 -3.91 6.28
CA PHE A 33 4.59 -4.07 4.91
C PHE A 33 5.13 -5.49 4.65
N ASP A 34 5.71 -6.13 5.68
CA ASP A 34 6.15 -7.53 5.62
C ASP A 34 5.00 -8.53 5.40
N GLY A 35 3.77 -8.15 5.74
CA GLY A 35 2.56 -8.91 5.47
C GLY A 35 1.89 -8.62 4.11
N LEU A 36 2.33 -7.61 3.36
CA LEU A 36 1.73 -7.25 2.07
C LEU A 36 2.15 -8.25 0.98
N GLN A 37 1.21 -9.05 0.50
CA GLN A 37 1.48 -10.10 -0.48
C GLN A 37 1.35 -9.62 -1.93
N SER A 38 0.39 -8.73 -2.21
CA SER A 38 0.17 -8.22 -3.56
C SER A 38 -0.69 -6.96 -3.59
N VAL A 39 -0.53 -6.19 -4.68
CA VAL A 39 -1.44 -5.11 -5.08
C VAL A 39 -2.19 -5.56 -6.33
N LEU A 40 -3.53 -5.50 -6.28
CA LEU A 40 -4.44 -5.88 -7.34
C LEU A 40 -5.14 -4.64 -7.88
N LEU A 41 -4.91 -4.30 -9.15
CA LEU A 41 -5.54 -3.14 -9.78
C LEU A 41 -6.84 -3.56 -10.47
N THR A 42 -7.93 -2.85 -10.19
CA THR A 42 -9.22 -3.12 -10.83
C THR A 42 -9.24 -2.66 -12.28
N HIS A 43 -8.63 -1.49 -12.55
CA HIS A 43 -8.45 -0.90 -13.88
C HIS A 43 -7.39 0.20 -13.83
N LEU A 44 -7.04 0.79 -14.98
CA LEU A 44 -5.92 1.73 -15.14
C LEU A 44 -6.35 3.21 -15.20
N HIS A 45 -7.22 3.63 -14.28
CA HIS A 45 -7.45 5.05 -14.05
C HIS A 45 -6.47 5.62 -13.02
N SER A 46 -6.16 6.91 -13.17
CA SER A 46 -5.12 7.60 -12.39
C SER A 46 -5.36 7.64 -10.88
N ASP A 47 -6.58 7.40 -10.44
CA ASP A 47 -7.00 7.34 -9.04
C ASP A 47 -6.97 5.93 -8.45
N HIS A 48 -6.70 4.90 -9.26
CA HIS A 48 -6.52 3.50 -8.86
C HIS A 48 -5.06 3.05 -8.91
N VAL A 49 -4.21 3.76 -9.64
CA VAL A 49 -2.80 3.40 -9.84
C VAL A 49 -1.85 4.29 -9.02
N PRO A 50 -0.68 3.75 -8.61
CA PRO A 50 0.37 4.55 -8.01
C PRO A 50 0.78 5.69 -8.94
N PRO A 51 0.93 6.93 -8.45
CA PRO A 51 1.66 7.93 -9.22
C PRO A 51 3.09 7.45 -9.43
N ALA A 52 3.53 7.40 -10.69
CA ALA A 52 4.77 6.77 -11.15
C ALA A 52 6.05 7.24 -10.43
N GLU A 53 6.00 8.39 -9.76
CA GLU A 53 7.18 9.10 -9.27
C GLU A 53 7.24 9.26 -7.73
N TYR A 54 6.17 8.93 -6.98
CA TYR A 54 6.12 9.18 -5.53
C TYR A 54 5.94 7.94 -4.65
N GLU A 55 5.30 6.87 -5.15
CA GLU A 55 4.93 5.76 -4.26
C GLU A 55 6.06 4.74 -4.06
N GLU A 56 6.82 4.38 -5.09
CA GLU A 56 7.96 3.45 -4.99
C GLU A 56 8.98 3.90 -3.92
N ALA A 57 9.27 5.20 -3.87
CA ALA A 57 10.16 5.78 -2.87
C ALA A 57 9.60 5.64 -1.44
N SER A 58 8.29 5.73 -1.27
CA SER A 58 7.63 5.58 0.02
C SER A 58 7.67 4.12 0.49
N TRP A 59 7.34 3.15 -0.36
CA TRP A 59 7.45 1.71 -0.05
C TRP A 59 8.89 1.33 0.33
N ARG A 60 9.89 1.75 -0.45
CA ARG A 60 11.31 1.47 -0.17
C ARG A 60 11.84 2.10 1.12
N SER A 61 11.28 3.24 1.52
CA SER A 61 11.65 3.87 2.80
C SER A 61 11.09 3.10 4.00
N GLN A 62 9.94 2.44 3.84
CA GLN A 62 9.28 1.65 4.91
C GLN A 62 10.04 0.36 5.19
N ASP A 63 10.58 -0.29 4.16
CA ASP A 63 11.43 -1.50 4.27
C ASP A 63 12.74 -1.26 5.04
N GLN A 64 13.19 0.00 5.17
CA GLN A 64 14.46 0.35 5.83
C GLN A 64 14.29 0.75 7.29
N THR A 65 13.06 0.99 7.76
CA THR A 65 12.81 1.34 9.17
C THR A 65 12.75 0.06 10.01
N PRO A 66 13.66 -0.17 10.96
CA PRO A 66 13.50 -1.26 11.92
C PRO A 66 12.23 -0.99 12.71
N GLN A 67 11.24 -1.88 12.61
CA GLN A 67 10.09 -1.84 13.52
C GLN A 67 10.60 -2.21 14.91
N SER A 68 10.75 -1.20 15.78
CA SER A 68 11.08 -1.39 17.18
C SER A 68 10.01 -2.27 17.84
N ALA A 69 10.46 -3.36 18.47
CA ALA A 69 9.66 -4.30 19.25
C ALA A 69 9.00 -3.66 20.47
#